data_AF-A0AAD7EW32-F1
#
_entry.id   AF-A0AAD7EW32-F1
#
_cell.length_a   1.000
_cell.length_b   1.000
_cell.length_c   1.000
_cell.angle_alpha   90.00
_cell.angle_beta   90.00
_cell.angle_gamma   90.00
#
_symmetry.space_group_name_H-M   'P 1'
#
loop_
_entity.id
_entity.type
_entity.pdbx_description
1 polymer ?
#
loop_
_entity_poly.entity_id
_entity_poly.type
_entity_poly.pdbx_seq_one_letter_code
_entity_poly.pdbx_strand_id
1 'polypeptide(L)'
;DTVAAIPPLQHGDLQALGLCHWTPVGLIQYSYELVHVWTGLPWFYTFIVATVFWRLVVFPFAVVGMRNSSRMRPISAQLNATSQAIQAARLAGDTVAMQKAALEGARLRSSAGVSMGGLVAPLIQMPISIGMFFGIKKMCELPVMQLTQSGVNWLPDLTQPGPYYILPILVAVSGNVMMSMSARDMDTSRPGIGHLMNVVRVATILAIYWMDRFPSGLLLCLLVTSVSTVIQSAVFRSPAMRTALNIPQWTPPPAGSPKLPTMLDTFRFGYTQLFKSASAEAASAASAASGSGSGSGVRPWVPPPAPTASTGPATVFKTLAPTPRASDLMAQQAQAQARARASSNNSSASSLFEDAAPAPAPRPPKNAPAKPKAKAAKKSKGSR
;
A
#
# COMPACT_ATOMS: atom_id res chain seq x y z
N ASP A 1 13.84 -42.14 -25.71
CA ASP A 1 14.08 -41.09 -26.71
C ASP A 1 12.86 -40.82 -27.56
N THR A 2 12.06 -39.84 -27.17
CA THR A 2 11.16 -39.01 -28.00
C THR A 2 10.43 -38.09 -27.01
N VAL A 3 11.20 -37.21 -26.35
CA VAL A 3 10.58 -36.00 -25.80
C VAL A 3 10.07 -35.27 -27.03
N ALA A 4 8.75 -35.26 -27.24
CA ALA A 4 8.12 -34.59 -28.37
C ALA A 4 8.70 -33.17 -28.44
N ALA A 5 9.47 -32.89 -29.49
CA ALA A 5 10.07 -31.59 -29.69
C ALA A 5 8.92 -30.59 -29.80
N ILE A 6 8.72 -29.79 -28.75
CA ILE A 6 7.67 -28.76 -28.76
C ILE A 6 8.00 -27.84 -29.94
N PRO A 7 7.04 -27.58 -30.84
CA PRO A 7 7.29 -26.72 -31.99
C PRO A 7 7.77 -25.36 -31.51
N PRO A 8 8.75 -24.72 -32.16
CA PRO A 8 9.25 -23.39 -31.79
C PRO A 8 8.12 -22.36 -31.90
N LEU A 9 8.12 -21.33 -31.03
CA LEU A 9 7.00 -20.40 -30.95
C LEU A 9 7.01 -19.58 -32.24
N GLN A 10 5.86 -19.42 -32.86
CA GLN A 10 5.68 -18.53 -34.00
C GLN A 10 5.03 -17.23 -33.55
N HIS A 11 5.20 -16.18 -34.36
CA HIS A 11 4.56 -14.89 -34.07
C HIS A 11 3.04 -15.06 -34.06
N GLY A 12 2.39 -14.65 -32.97
CA GLY A 12 0.95 -14.72 -32.80
C GLY A 12 0.49 -15.93 -31.97
N ASP A 13 1.38 -16.84 -31.58
CA ASP A 13 1.03 -17.98 -30.74
C ASP A 13 0.61 -17.54 -29.33
N LEU A 14 1.27 -16.51 -28.77
CA LEU A 14 0.80 -15.93 -27.51
C LEU A 14 -0.54 -15.23 -27.69
N GLN A 15 -0.77 -14.58 -28.84
CA GLN A 15 -2.06 -13.96 -29.15
C GLN A 15 -3.17 -15.01 -29.25
N ALA A 16 -2.89 -16.17 -29.83
CA ALA A 16 -3.82 -17.30 -29.93
C ALA A 16 -4.16 -17.90 -28.55
N LEU A 17 -3.23 -17.85 -27.60
CA LEU A 17 -3.45 -18.24 -26.20
C LEU A 17 -4.24 -17.20 -25.39
N GLY A 18 -4.70 -16.12 -26.02
CA GLY A 18 -5.36 -14.99 -25.34
C GLY A 18 -4.41 -14.13 -24.51
N LEU A 19 -3.09 -14.28 -24.69
CA LEU A 19 -2.08 -13.32 -24.23
C LEU A 19 -1.97 -12.21 -25.30
N CYS A 20 -1.25 -11.10 -25.06
CA CYS A 20 -1.03 -10.05 -26.06
C CYS A 20 -2.29 -9.26 -26.52
N HIS A 21 -2.96 -8.56 -25.60
CA HIS A 21 -3.98 -7.55 -25.93
C HIS A 21 -3.38 -6.15 -26.15
N TRP A 22 -4.15 -5.19 -26.67
CA TRP A 22 -3.78 -3.76 -26.79
C TRP A 22 -3.56 -3.01 -25.45
N THR A 23 -3.45 -3.76 -24.36
CA THR A 23 -3.12 -3.23 -23.04
C THR A 23 -1.60 -3.13 -22.87
N PRO A 24 -1.08 -2.27 -21.98
CA PRO A 24 0.36 -2.20 -21.68
C PRO A 24 0.95 -3.56 -21.30
N VAL A 25 0.16 -4.40 -20.63
CA VAL A 25 0.51 -5.78 -20.27
C VAL A 25 0.72 -6.63 -21.52
N GLY A 26 -0.19 -6.55 -22.49
CA GLY A 26 -0.12 -7.34 -23.72
C GLY A 26 0.99 -6.88 -24.67
N LEU A 27 1.28 -5.59 -24.74
CA LEU A 27 2.45 -5.07 -25.49
C LEU A 27 3.76 -5.62 -24.93
N ILE A 28 3.85 -5.74 -23.61
CA ILE A 28 5.02 -6.34 -22.97
C ILE A 28 5.09 -7.82 -23.32
N GLN A 29 4.00 -8.58 -23.22
CA GLN A 29 3.99 -10.00 -23.63
C GLN A 29 4.44 -10.18 -25.09
N TYR A 30 3.95 -9.34 -26.00
CA TYR A 30 4.36 -9.34 -27.40
C TYR A 30 5.85 -9.04 -27.57
N SER A 31 6.43 -8.15 -26.76
CA SER A 31 7.87 -7.91 -26.81
C SER A 31 8.71 -9.12 -26.36
N TYR A 32 8.23 -9.93 -25.40
CA TYR A 32 8.93 -11.13 -24.95
C TYR A 32 8.85 -12.23 -26.03
N GLU A 33 7.70 -12.36 -26.68
CA GLU A 33 7.53 -13.20 -27.87
C GLU A 33 8.48 -12.79 -29.00
N LEU A 34 8.52 -11.50 -29.32
CA LEU A 34 9.38 -10.97 -30.37
C LEU A 34 10.85 -11.28 -30.09
N VAL A 35 11.32 -11.03 -28.87
CA VAL A 35 12.69 -11.34 -28.47
C VAL A 35 12.96 -12.83 -28.59
N HIS A 36 12.04 -13.69 -28.14
CA HIS A 36 12.21 -15.14 -28.21
C HIS A 36 12.34 -15.63 -29.66
N VAL A 37 11.40 -15.24 -30.52
CA VAL A 37 11.34 -15.72 -31.91
C VAL A 37 12.49 -15.16 -32.75
N TRP A 38 12.89 -13.90 -32.54
CA TRP A 38 14.02 -13.31 -33.27
C TRP A 38 15.37 -13.87 -32.85
N THR A 39 15.56 -14.16 -31.56
CA THR A 39 16.86 -14.59 -31.04
C THR A 39 17.03 -16.11 -31.00
N GLY A 40 15.92 -16.87 -30.96
CA GLY A 40 15.91 -18.32 -30.77
C GLY A 40 16.48 -18.75 -29.41
N LEU A 41 16.63 -17.82 -28.45
CA LEU A 41 17.23 -18.10 -27.16
C LEU A 41 16.27 -18.90 -26.27
N PRO A 42 16.78 -19.74 -25.35
CA PRO A 42 15.97 -20.33 -24.30
C PRO A 42 15.16 -19.27 -23.54
N TRP A 43 13.96 -19.63 -23.11
CA TRP A 43 13.04 -18.70 -22.43
C TRP A 43 13.69 -18.03 -21.22
N PHE A 44 14.55 -18.73 -20.46
CA PHE A 44 15.32 -18.13 -19.38
C PHE A 44 16.09 -16.86 -19.80
N TYR A 45 16.84 -16.92 -20.90
CA TYR A 45 17.60 -15.77 -21.40
C TYR A 45 16.70 -14.73 -22.06
N THR A 46 15.63 -15.18 -22.72
CA THR A 46 14.60 -14.29 -23.26
C THR A 46 14.04 -13.38 -22.16
N PHE A 47 13.71 -13.94 -20.99
CA PHE A 47 13.23 -13.15 -19.85
C PHE A 47 14.24 -12.07 -19.43
N ILE A 48 15.53 -12.42 -19.37
CA ILE A 48 16.59 -11.47 -19.00
C ILE A 48 16.70 -10.34 -20.04
N VAL A 49 16.84 -10.69 -21.32
CA VAL A 49 17.05 -9.74 -22.41
C VAL A 49 15.86 -8.81 -22.57
N ALA A 50 14.63 -9.35 -22.59
CA ALA A 50 13.42 -8.55 -22.71
C ALA A 50 13.20 -7.61 -21.52
N THR A 51 13.53 -8.06 -20.30
CA THR A 51 13.48 -7.20 -19.10
C THR A 51 14.47 -6.05 -19.21
N VAL A 52 15.73 -6.33 -19.60
CA VAL A 52 16.76 -5.30 -19.78
C VAL A 52 16.37 -4.33 -20.89
N PHE A 53 15.82 -4.82 -22.01
CA PHE A 53 15.32 -3.98 -23.10
C PHE A 53 14.33 -2.93 -22.61
N TRP A 54 13.29 -3.34 -21.87
CA TRP A 54 12.32 -2.40 -21.30
C TRP A 54 12.94 -1.44 -20.28
N ARG A 55 13.97 -1.88 -19.54
CA ARG A 55 14.72 -0.96 -18.67
C ARG A 55 15.48 0.10 -19.45
N LEU A 56 16.03 -0.23 -20.62
CA LEU A 56 16.68 0.73 -21.50
C LEU A 56 15.66 1.69 -22.12
N VAL A 57 14.47 1.22 -22.51
CA VAL A 57 13.39 2.08 -23.02
C VAL A 57 12.92 3.10 -21.98
N VAL A 58 12.83 2.70 -20.71
CA VAL A 58 12.40 3.60 -19.61
C VAL A 58 13.56 4.45 -19.06
N PHE A 59 14.81 4.10 -19.38
CA PHE A 59 16.02 4.79 -18.90
C PHE A 59 15.99 6.33 -19.08
N PRO A 60 15.66 6.92 -20.24
CA PRO A 60 15.61 8.38 -20.39
C PRO A 60 14.61 9.04 -19.44
N PHE A 61 13.44 8.42 -19.22
CA PHE A 61 12.46 8.93 -18.25
C PHE A 61 13.01 8.88 -16.82
N ALA A 62 13.72 7.81 -16.47
CA ALA A 62 14.39 7.71 -15.17
C ALA A 62 15.49 8.76 -14.98
N VAL A 63 16.24 9.13 -16.03
CA VAL A 63 17.22 10.24 -16.00
C VAL A 63 16.52 11.57 -15.68
N VAL A 64 15.41 11.87 -16.35
CA VAL A 64 14.64 13.10 -16.12
C VAL A 64 14.11 13.14 -14.68
N GLY A 65 13.55 12.03 -14.19
CA GLY A 65 13.10 11.90 -12.81
C GLY A 65 14.24 12.15 -11.81
N MET A 66 15.40 11.54 -12.05
CA MET A 66 16.57 11.69 -11.19
C MET A 66 17.13 13.12 -11.17
N ARG A 67 17.17 13.80 -12.32
CA ARG A 67 17.59 15.20 -12.42
C ARG A 67 16.70 16.10 -11.56
N ASN A 68 15.39 15.87 -11.60
CA ASN A 68 14.43 16.58 -10.78
C ASN A 68 14.58 16.27 -9.28
N SER A 69 14.70 14.99 -8.89
CA SER A 69 14.93 14.61 -7.50
C SER A 69 16.21 15.24 -6.93
N SER A 70 17.26 15.35 -7.75
CA SER A 70 18.52 15.98 -7.35
C SER A 70 18.35 17.49 -7.10
N ARG A 71 17.53 18.19 -7.89
CA ARG A 71 17.16 19.60 -7.67
C ARG A 71 16.28 19.81 -6.44
N MET A 72 15.51 18.80 -6.03
CA MET A 72 14.67 18.86 -4.84
C MET A 72 15.44 18.68 -3.53
N ARG A 73 16.61 18.00 -3.55
CA ARG A 73 17.42 17.75 -2.35
C ARG A 73 17.82 19.01 -1.57
N PRO A 74 18.36 20.09 -2.17
CA PRO A 74 18.77 21.27 -1.39
C PRO A 74 17.59 22.02 -0.76
N ILE A 75 16.42 21.98 -1.39
CA ILE A 75 15.22 22.68 -0.92
C ILE A 75 14.31 21.79 -0.05
N SER A 76 14.69 20.55 0.21
CA SER A 76 13.81 19.56 0.82
C SER A 76 13.40 19.92 2.26
N ALA A 77 14.31 20.49 3.05
CA ALA A 77 14.03 20.96 4.40
C ALA A 77 13.00 22.09 4.41
N GLN A 78 13.12 23.04 3.47
CA GLN A 78 12.18 24.15 3.32
C GLN A 78 10.81 23.63 2.83
N LEU A 79 10.78 22.69 1.88
CA LEU A 79 9.55 22.03 1.44
C LEU A 79 8.86 21.25 2.57
N ASN A 80 9.62 20.65 3.48
CA ASN A 80 9.08 19.98 4.66
C ASN A 80 8.46 20.98 5.64
N ALA A 81 9.10 22.14 5.87
CA ALA A 81 8.53 23.20 6.70
C ALA A 81 7.20 23.72 6.12
N THR A 82 7.15 23.97 4.80
CA THR A 82 5.91 24.35 4.11
C THR A 82 4.84 23.26 4.22
N SER A 83 5.21 21.98 4.08
CA SER A 83 4.28 20.87 4.23
C SER A 83 3.70 20.80 5.66
N GLN A 84 4.48 21.09 6.69
CA GLN A 84 4.00 21.17 8.07
C GLN A 84 3.07 22.37 8.28
N ALA A 85 3.40 23.53 7.70
CA ALA A 85 2.53 24.71 7.75
C ALA A 85 1.16 24.45 7.10
N ILE A 86 1.13 23.73 5.97
CA ILE A 86 -0.12 23.30 5.32
C ILE A 86 -0.94 22.39 6.25
N GLN A 87 -0.31 21.42 6.91
CA GLN A 87 -1.01 20.53 7.84
C GLN A 87 -1.55 21.28 9.06
N ALA A 88 -0.77 22.21 9.62
CA ALA A 88 -1.21 23.04 10.73
C ALA A 88 -2.41 23.93 10.34
N ALA A 89 -2.36 24.58 9.18
CA ALA A 89 -3.47 25.39 8.65
C ALA A 89 -4.72 24.54 8.37
N ARG A 90 -4.55 23.30 7.86
CA ARG A 90 -5.65 22.36 7.64
C ARG A 90 -6.32 21.96 8.95
N LEU A 91 -5.55 21.70 10.00
CA LEU A 91 -6.08 21.38 11.34
C LEU A 91 -6.78 22.60 11.97
N ALA A 92 -6.31 23.80 11.69
CA ALA A 92 -6.91 25.06 12.14
C ALA A 92 -8.13 25.51 11.30
N GLY A 93 -8.41 24.87 10.17
CA GLY A 93 -9.49 25.25 9.25
C GLY A 93 -9.21 26.52 8.43
N ASP A 94 -7.98 27.04 8.44
CA ASP A 94 -7.60 28.27 7.73
C ASP A 94 -7.21 27.97 6.27
N THR A 95 -8.17 28.16 5.38
CA THR A 95 -7.99 27.94 3.94
C THR A 95 -7.02 28.95 3.30
N VAL A 96 -6.91 30.16 3.84
CA VAL A 96 -6.05 31.22 3.29
C VAL A 96 -4.59 30.94 3.65
N ALA A 97 -4.31 30.59 4.91
CA ALA A 97 -2.98 30.16 5.32
C ALA A 97 -2.52 28.90 4.58
N MET A 98 -3.44 27.95 4.34
CA MET A 98 -3.17 26.76 3.54
C MET A 98 -2.76 27.12 2.10
N GLN A 99 -3.51 27.99 1.42
CA GLN A 99 -3.20 28.42 0.05
C GLN A 99 -1.87 29.18 -0.03
N LYS A 100 -1.60 30.07 0.93
CA LYS A 100 -0.35 30.83 1.00
C LYS A 100 0.86 29.90 1.15
N ALA A 101 0.79 28.94 2.07
CA ALA A 101 1.85 27.95 2.24
C ALA A 101 2.02 27.09 0.97
N ALA A 102 0.93 26.64 0.33
CA ALA A 102 1.02 25.89 -0.93
C ALA A 102 1.71 26.67 -2.05
N LEU A 103 1.43 27.98 -2.17
CA LEU A 103 2.06 28.87 -3.15
C LEU A 103 3.56 29.07 -2.88
N GLU A 104 3.96 29.26 -1.62
CA GLU A 104 5.37 29.33 -1.21
C GLU A 104 6.12 28.06 -1.60
N GLY A 105 5.53 26.88 -1.35
CA GLY A 105 6.11 25.60 -1.76
C GLY A 105 6.18 25.41 -3.28
N ALA A 106 5.25 25.99 -4.04
CA ALA A 106 5.32 26.00 -5.50
C ALA A 106 6.42 26.94 -6.02
N ARG A 107 6.56 28.14 -5.44
CA ARG A 107 7.62 29.10 -5.77
C ARG A 107 9.00 28.52 -5.50
N LEU A 108 9.17 27.84 -4.37
CA LEU A 108 10.42 27.19 -4.00
C LEU A 108 10.83 26.07 -4.98
N ARG A 109 9.87 25.28 -5.47
CA ARG A 109 10.13 24.28 -6.51
C ARG A 109 10.52 24.93 -7.84
N SER A 110 9.86 26.03 -8.20
CA SER A 110 10.14 26.77 -9.43
C SER A 110 11.52 27.41 -9.39
N SER A 111 11.92 28.04 -8.28
CA SER A 111 13.24 28.66 -8.12
C SER A 111 14.39 27.65 -8.13
N ALA A 112 14.16 26.42 -7.67
CA ALA A 112 15.12 25.32 -7.80
C ALA A 112 15.16 24.69 -9.21
N GLY A 113 14.35 25.18 -10.16
CA GLY A 113 14.29 24.66 -11.52
C GLY A 113 13.65 23.27 -11.61
N VAL A 114 12.78 22.87 -10.67
CA VAL A 114 12.07 21.58 -10.72
C VAL A 114 10.98 21.66 -11.79
N SER A 115 11.15 20.91 -12.88
CA SER A 115 10.17 20.86 -13.97
C SER A 115 8.94 20.03 -13.56
N MET A 116 7.73 20.37 -14.04
CA MET A 116 6.58 19.47 -13.84
C MET A 116 6.74 18.16 -14.60
N GLY A 117 7.34 18.18 -15.79
CA GLY A 117 7.62 16.97 -16.57
C GLY A 117 8.46 15.94 -15.83
N GLY A 118 9.51 16.36 -15.10
CA GLY A 118 10.31 15.42 -14.32
C GLY A 118 9.68 15.01 -12.99
N LEU A 119 8.64 15.70 -12.50
CA LEU A 119 7.82 15.20 -11.39
C LEU A 119 6.90 14.06 -11.86
N VAL A 120 6.45 14.12 -13.12
CA VAL A 120 5.61 13.11 -13.76
C VAL A 120 6.44 11.94 -14.32
N ALA A 121 7.73 12.13 -14.60
CA ALA A 121 8.56 11.08 -15.18
C ALA A 121 8.56 9.74 -14.39
N PRO A 122 8.65 9.73 -13.05
CA PRO A 122 8.48 8.49 -12.28
C PRO A 122 7.07 7.88 -12.36
N LEU A 123 6.04 8.69 -12.58
CA LEU A 123 4.66 8.20 -12.75
C LEU A 123 4.48 7.43 -14.05
N ILE A 124 5.22 7.77 -15.10
CA ILE A 124 5.21 7.02 -16.38
C ILE A 124 5.91 5.66 -16.23
N GLN A 125 6.91 5.57 -15.35
CA GLN A 125 7.65 4.34 -15.10
C GLN A 125 6.81 3.27 -14.35
N MET A 126 5.89 3.69 -13.49
CA MET A 126 5.10 2.77 -12.65
C MET A 126 4.19 1.83 -13.48
N PRO A 127 3.37 2.31 -14.45
CA PRO A 127 2.54 1.45 -15.29
C PRO A 127 3.33 0.42 -16.10
N ILE A 128 4.51 0.79 -16.62
CA ILE A 128 5.34 -0.11 -17.41
C ILE A 128 5.87 -1.26 -16.52
N SER A 129 6.32 -0.92 -15.31
CA SER A 129 6.82 -1.90 -14.34
C SER A 129 5.71 -2.84 -13.87
N ILE A 130 4.51 -2.31 -13.60
CA ILE A 130 3.32 -3.09 -13.25
C ILE A 130 2.91 -3.99 -14.42
N GLY A 131 2.93 -3.46 -15.64
CA GLY A 131 2.63 -4.20 -16.87
C GLY A 131 3.55 -5.39 -17.07
N MET A 132 4.85 -5.20 -16.81
CA MET A 132 5.86 -6.25 -16.89
C MET A 132 5.60 -7.35 -15.85
N PHE A 133 5.33 -6.97 -14.60
CA PHE A 133 5.02 -7.92 -13.54
C PHE A 133 3.78 -8.77 -13.87
N PHE A 134 2.65 -8.14 -14.19
CA PHE A 134 1.43 -8.87 -14.49
C PHE A 134 1.48 -9.61 -15.82
N GLY A 135 2.19 -9.08 -16.82
CA GLY A 135 2.37 -9.72 -18.12
C GLY A 135 3.10 -11.03 -18.00
N ILE A 136 4.21 -11.03 -17.27
CA ILE A 136 5.01 -12.22 -17.00
C ILE A 136 4.27 -13.19 -16.10
N LYS A 137 3.63 -12.71 -15.03
CA LYS A 137 2.80 -13.55 -14.16
C LYS A 137 1.73 -14.30 -14.97
N LYS A 138 1.02 -13.61 -15.86
CA LYS A 138 0.04 -14.24 -16.75
C LYS A 138 0.66 -15.23 -17.73
N MET A 139 1.85 -14.95 -18.28
CA MET A 139 2.58 -15.88 -19.15
C MET A 139 3.06 -17.13 -18.41
N CYS A 140 3.33 -17.03 -17.11
CA CYS A 140 3.68 -18.18 -16.27
C CYS A 140 2.43 -18.96 -15.81
N GLU A 141 1.29 -18.29 -15.60
CA GLU A 141 0.03 -18.91 -15.19
C GLU A 141 -0.72 -19.59 -16.34
N LEU A 142 -0.63 -19.03 -17.55
CA LEU A 142 -1.09 -19.67 -18.78
C LEU A 142 0.07 -20.55 -19.27
N PRO A 143 -0.03 -21.89 -19.25
CA PRO A 143 1.10 -22.76 -19.50
C PRO A 143 1.49 -22.72 -20.97
N VAL A 144 2.32 -21.75 -21.33
CA VAL A 144 3.03 -21.76 -22.61
C VAL A 144 3.97 -22.95 -22.55
N MET A 145 3.67 -23.99 -23.34
CA MET A 145 4.35 -25.29 -23.28
C MET A 145 5.88 -25.19 -23.38
N GLN A 146 6.42 -24.16 -24.04
CA GLN A 146 7.86 -23.98 -24.13
C GLN A 146 8.50 -23.39 -22.87
N LEU A 147 7.75 -22.65 -22.03
CA LEU A 147 8.26 -22.13 -20.77
C LEU A 147 8.54 -23.25 -19.76
N THR A 148 7.90 -24.42 -19.91
CA THR A 148 8.10 -25.56 -19.02
C THR A 148 9.35 -26.38 -19.36
N GLN A 149 9.87 -26.27 -20.59
CA GLN A 149 11.02 -27.05 -21.07
C GLN A 149 12.26 -26.21 -21.43
N SER A 150 12.13 -24.88 -21.55
CA SER A 150 13.23 -24.00 -21.98
C SER A 150 13.95 -23.30 -20.82
N GLY A 151 14.04 -24.01 -19.70
CA GLY A 151 14.83 -23.62 -18.54
C GLY A 151 16.33 -23.89 -18.67
N VAL A 152 17.09 -23.58 -17.62
CA VAL A 152 18.53 -23.90 -17.49
C VAL A 152 18.67 -25.12 -16.56
N ASN A 153 19.81 -25.80 -16.53
CA ASN A 153 20.04 -27.02 -15.72
C ASN A 153 19.57 -26.94 -14.24
N TRP A 154 19.56 -25.76 -13.63
CA TRP A 154 19.13 -25.55 -12.23
C TRP A 154 17.69 -25.00 -12.10
N LEU A 155 17.09 -24.61 -13.22
CA LEU A 155 15.73 -24.09 -13.29
C LEU A 155 15.06 -24.58 -14.59
N PRO A 156 14.64 -25.86 -14.66
CA PRO A 156 14.13 -26.46 -15.89
C PRO A 156 12.73 -25.94 -16.28
N ASP A 157 11.88 -25.64 -15.31
CA ASP A 157 10.52 -25.13 -15.52
C ASP A 157 10.37 -23.72 -14.94
N LEU A 158 10.02 -22.76 -15.81
CA LEU A 158 9.81 -21.35 -15.43
C LEU A 158 8.40 -21.04 -14.91
N THR A 159 7.45 -21.97 -15.09
CA THR A 159 6.04 -21.81 -14.69
C THR A 159 5.80 -22.27 -13.26
N GLN A 160 6.64 -23.17 -12.76
CA GLN A 160 6.54 -23.73 -11.41
C GLN A 160 7.42 -22.98 -10.40
N PRO A 161 7.11 -23.10 -9.10
CA PRO A 161 8.03 -22.76 -8.02
C PRO A 161 9.42 -23.35 -8.22
N GLY A 162 10.46 -22.56 -7.92
CA GLY A 162 11.85 -23.01 -8.07
C GLY A 162 12.23 -24.04 -6.99
N PRO A 163 12.95 -25.12 -7.33
CA PRO A 163 13.20 -26.23 -6.38
C PRO A 163 14.16 -25.89 -5.22
N TYR A 164 14.96 -24.83 -5.32
CA TYR A 164 16.11 -24.62 -4.43
C TYR A 164 16.04 -23.38 -3.51
N TYR A 165 14.93 -22.65 -3.41
CA TYR A 165 14.84 -21.34 -2.68
C TYR A 165 15.87 -20.26 -3.10
N ILE A 166 16.77 -20.55 -4.05
CA ILE A 166 17.83 -19.66 -4.52
C ILE A 166 17.24 -18.38 -5.10
N LEU A 167 16.20 -18.49 -5.94
CA LEU A 167 15.55 -17.34 -6.58
C LEU A 167 14.91 -16.39 -5.56
N PRO A 168 14.02 -16.84 -4.65
CA PRO A 168 13.48 -16.00 -3.59
C PRO A 168 14.55 -15.26 -2.77
N ILE A 169 15.64 -15.96 -2.40
CA ILE A 169 16.73 -15.37 -1.62
C ILE A 169 17.45 -14.29 -2.44
N LEU A 170 17.77 -14.56 -3.71
CA LEU A 170 18.43 -13.58 -4.58
C LEU A 170 17.56 -12.35 -4.83
N VAL A 171 16.25 -12.53 -5.03
CA VAL A 171 15.29 -11.43 -5.16
C VAL A 171 15.24 -10.59 -3.87
N ALA A 172 15.19 -11.23 -2.70
CA ALA A 172 15.21 -10.53 -1.43
C ALA A 172 16.51 -9.74 -1.22
N VAL A 173 17.67 -10.35 -1.48
CA VAL A 173 18.98 -9.69 -1.35
C VAL A 173 19.10 -8.52 -2.33
N SER A 174 18.83 -8.75 -3.62
CA SER A 174 18.90 -7.70 -4.65
C SER A 174 17.90 -6.56 -4.39
N GLY A 175 16.69 -6.88 -3.92
CA GLY A 175 15.68 -5.90 -3.50
C GLY A 175 16.14 -5.07 -2.30
N ASN A 176 16.79 -5.67 -1.31
CA ASN A 176 17.38 -4.95 -0.17
C ASN A 176 18.51 -4.01 -0.59
N VAL A 177 19.38 -4.47 -1.50
CA VAL A 177 20.46 -3.65 -2.05
C VAL A 177 19.87 -2.48 -2.85
N MET A 178 18.90 -2.75 -3.72
CA MET A 178 18.18 -1.74 -4.50
C MET A 178 17.56 -0.68 -3.58
N MET A 179 16.82 -1.09 -2.55
CA MET A 179 16.19 -0.19 -1.60
C MET A 179 17.23 0.63 -0.83
N SER A 180 18.32 0.00 -0.39
CA SER A 180 19.41 0.69 0.32
C SER A 180 20.14 1.70 -0.57
N MET A 181 20.23 1.44 -1.87
CA MET A 181 20.75 2.41 -2.82
C MET A 181 19.76 3.56 -2.99
N SER A 182 18.50 3.28 -3.28
CA SER A 182 17.45 4.30 -3.40
C SER A 182 17.32 5.17 -2.14
N ALA A 183 17.51 4.60 -0.95
CA ALA A 183 17.49 5.32 0.33
C ALA A 183 18.49 6.46 0.40
N ARG A 184 19.71 6.24 -0.11
CA ARG A 184 20.77 7.27 -0.13
C ARG A 184 20.42 8.42 -1.06
N ASP A 185 19.52 8.17 -2.00
CA ASP A 185 19.05 9.14 -2.96
C ASP A 185 17.79 9.89 -2.47
N MET A 186 17.12 9.38 -1.44
CA MET A 186 16.00 10.03 -0.75
C MET A 186 16.47 10.93 0.38
N ASP A 187 15.74 12.02 0.61
CA ASP A 187 16.02 12.90 1.73
C ASP A 187 15.66 12.21 3.06
N THR A 188 16.68 12.01 3.90
CA THR A 188 16.56 11.35 5.22
C THR A 188 16.06 12.33 6.29
N SER A 189 15.83 13.60 5.96
CA SER A 189 15.32 14.61 6.91
C SER A 189 13.96 14.27 7.53
N ARG A 190 13.18 13.36 6.90
CA ARG A 190 11.92 12.86 7.45
C ARG A 190 12.18 11.62 8.33
N PRO A 191 12.00 11.69 9.66
CA PRO A 191 12.32 10.58 10.57
C PRO A 191 11.54 9.28 10.26
N GLY A 192 10.36 9.38 9.63
CA GLY A 192 9.57 8.20 9.24
C GLY A 192 10.18 7.36 8.11
N ILE A 193 11.03 7.93 7.24
CA ILE A 193 11.59 7.20 6.09
C ILE A 193 12.62 6.17 6.53
N GLY A 194 13.45 6.50 7.52
CA GLY A 194 14.43 5.57 8.07
C GLY A 194 13.80 4.36 8.77
N HIS A 195 12.70 4.57 9.49
CA HIS A 195 11.94 3.49 10.09
C HIS A 195 11.26 2.61 9.04
N LEU A 196 10.67 3.21 8.00
CA LEU A 196 10.09 2.47 6.88
C LEU A 196 11.12 1.57 6.19
N MET A 197 12.34 2.07 5.98
CA MET A 197 13.45 1.31 5.38
C MET A 197 13.77 0.05 6.19
N ASN A 198 13.85 0.18 7.51
CA ASN A 198 14.13 -0.95 8.41
C ASN A 198 12.98 -1.96 8.43
N VAL A 199 11.72 -1.50 8.41
CA VAL A 199 10.55 -2.38 8.28
C VAL A 199 10.58 -3.15 6.97
N VAL A 200 10.88 -2.48 5.85
CA VAL A 200 10.99 -3.14 4.52
C VAL A 200 12.11 -4.18 4.53
N ARG A 201 13.24 -3.91 5.17
CA ARG A 201 14.34 -4.89 5.31
C ARG A 201 13.91 -6.16 6.04
N VAL A 202 13.16 -6.05 7.14
CA VAL A 202 12.62 -7.23 7.82
C VAL A 202 11.54 -7.92 6.98
N ALA A 203 10.65 -7.13 6.37
CA ALA A 203 9.54 -7.63 5.56
C ALA A 203 10.03 -8.44 4.35
N THR A 204 11.12 -8.02 3.70
CA THR A 204 11.71 -8.75 2.57
C THR A 204 12.29 -10.10 2.96
N ILE A 205 12.83 -10.26 4.17
CA ILE A 205 13.30 -11.56 4.67
C ILE A 205 12.11 -12.49 4.92
N LEU A 206 11.05 -11.97 5.55
CA LEU A 206 9.82 -12.74 5.77
C LEU A 206 9.13 -13.09 4.44
N ALA A 207 9.20 -12.20 3.45
CA ALA A 207 8.61 -12.41 2.13
C ALA A 207 9.25 -13.57 1.36
N ILE A 208 10.48 -14.01 1.69
CA ILE A 208 11.13 -15.18 1.06
C ILE A 208 10.22 -16.42 1.17
N TYR A 209 9.58 -16.62 2.33
CA TYR A 209 8.68 -17.75 2.55
C TYR A 209 7.44 -17.70 1.64
N TRP A 210 6.88 -16.51 1.41
CA TRP A 210 5.75 -16.35 0.50
C TRP A 210 6.15 -16.36 -0.98
N MET A 211 7.35 -15.86 -1.30
CA MET A 211 7.89 -15.83 -2.66
C MET A 211 8.08 -17.23 -3.25
N ASP A 212 8.29 -18.25 -2.43
CA ASP A 212 8.38 -19.64 -2.87
C ASP A 212 7.10 -20.15 -3.54
N ARG A 213 5.93 -19.57 -3.26
CA ARG A 213 4.66 -19.94 -3.91
C ARG A 213 4.51 -19.38 -5.31
N PHE A 214 5.40 -18.49 -5.74
CA PHE A 214 5.30 -17.82 -7.04
C PHE A 214 6.09 -18.56 -8.13
N PRO A 215 5.64 -18.45 -9.40
CA PRO A 215 6.38 -18.99 -10.53
C PRO A 215 7.81 -18.46 -10.60
N SER A 216 8.76 -19.33 -10.89
CA SER A 216 10.18 -18.98 -10.93
C SER A 216 10.53 -17.95 -12.01
N GLY A 217 9.82 -17.94 -13.14
CA GLY A 217 9.94 -16.92 -14.19
C GLY A 217 9.60 -15.50 -13.70
N LEU A 218 8.61 -15.38 -12.81
CA LEU A 218 8.26 -14.11 -12.17
C LEU A 218 9.40 -13.62 -11.26
N LEU A 219 9.95 -14.53 -10.45
CA LEU A 219 11.07 -14.21 -9.55
C LEU A 219 12.34 -13.85 -10.34
N LEU A 220 12.59 -14.53 -11.46
CA LEU A 220 13.71 -14.21 -12.35
C LEU A 220 13.59 -12.78 -12.90
N CYS A 221 12.41 -12.39 -13.38
CA CYS A 221 12.19 -11.02 -13.83
C CYS A 221 12.40 -10.00 -12.70
N LEU A 222 11.89 -10.28 -11.50
CA LEU A 222 12.08 -9.41 -10.33
C LEU A 222 13.56 -9.27 -9.96
N LEU A 223 14.33 -10.35 -10.07
CA LEU A 223 15.77 -10.35 -9.84
C LEU A 223 16.48 -9.46 -10.86
N VAL A 224 16.26 -9.68 -12.16
CA VAL A 224 16.86 -8.90 -13.25
C VAL A 224 16.48 -7.42 -13.13
N THR A 225 15.23 -7.14 -12.79
CA THR A 225 14.67 -5.82 -12.51
C THR A 225 15.44 -5.13 -11.38
N SER A 226 15.63 -5.81 -10.24
CA SER A 226 16.32 -5.24 -9.07
C SER A 226 17.80 -5.00 -9.35
N VAL A 227 18.47 -5.96 -10.00
CA VAL A 227 19.88 -5.85 -10.40
C VAL A 227 20.07 -4.71 -11.41
N SER A 228 19.19 -4.58 -12.40
CA SER A 228 19.25 -3.50 -13.39
C SER A 228 19.08 -2.13 -12.73
N THR A 229 18.18 -1.99 -11.75
CA THR A 229 18.04 -0.75 -10.98
C THR A 229 19.29 -0.42 -10.16
N VAL A 230 19.93 -1.44 -9.56
CA VAL A 230 21.18 -1.28 -8.81
C VAL A 230 22.30 -0.79 -9.72
N ILE A 231 22.47 -1.42 -10.88
CA ILE A 231 23.45 -1.02 -11.90
C ILE A 231 23.16 0.42 -12.35
N GLN A 232 21.92 0.72 -12.71
CA GLN A 232 21.49 2.06 -13.10
C GLN A 232 21.80 3.11 -12.02
N SER A 233 21.52 2.80 -10.76
CA SER A 233 21.82 3.67 -9.62
C SER A 233 23.32 3.84 -9.39
N ALA A 234 24.14 2.81 -9.63
CA ALA A 234 25.59 2.90 -9.58
C ALA A 234 26.13 3.78 -10.71
N VAL A 235 25.63 3.60 -11.93
CA VAL A 235 25.99 4.42 -13.11
C VAL A 235 25.69 5.90 -12.85
N PHE A 236 24.51 6.21 -12.32
CA PHE A 236 24.14 7.59 -11.99
C PHE A 236 24.91 8.22 -10.83
N ARG A 237 25.64 7.44 -10.04
CA ARG A 237 26.54 7.97 -9.00
C ARG A 237 27.89 8.36 -9.54
N SER A 238 28.30 7.78 -10.66
CA SER A 238 29.58 8.11 -11.27
C SER A 238 29.61 9.61 -11.66
N PRO A 239 30.68 10.35 -11.29
CA PRO A 239 30.77 11.78 -11.60
C PRO A 239 30.79 12.03 -13.11
N ALA A 240 31.42 11.13 -13.89
CA ALA A 240 31.46 11.22 -15.35
C ALA A 240 30.06 11.22 -15.97
N MET A 241 29.19 10.29 -15.55
CA MET A 241 27.83 10.20 -16.09
C MET A 241 26.96 11.38 -15.65
N ARG A 242 27.19 11.93 -14.45
CA ARG A 242 26.46 13.10 -13.96
C ARG A 242 26.77 14.36 -14.75
N THR A 243 28.05 14.55 -15.10
CA THR A 243 28.48 15.64 -15.97
C THR A 243 27.90 15.46 -17.37
N ALA A 244 27.95 14.25 -17.93
CA ALA A 244 27.37 13.95 -19.24
C ALA A 244 25.86 14.20 -19.31
N LEU A 245 25.12 13.89 -18.23
CA LEU A 245 23.66 13.99 -18.18
C LEU A 245 23.14 15.30 -17.55
N ASN A 246 24.01 16.28 -17.26
CA ASN A 246 23.64 17.56 -16.62
C ASN A 246 22.83 17.40 -15.31
N ILE A 247 23.22 16.41 -14.49
CA ILE A 247 22.60 16.13 -13.19
C ILE A 247 23.38 16.92 -12.12
N PRO A 248 22.72 17.74 -11.27
CA PRO A 248 23.38 18.42 -10.18
C PRO A 248 24.20 17.44 -9.31
N GLN A 249 25.43 17.83 -8.99
CA GLN A 249 26.35 17.00 -8.22
C GLN A 249 25.79 16.65 -6.84
N TRP A 250 25.99 15.40 -6.42
CA TRP A 250 25.66 14.95 -5.07
C TRP A 250 26.54 15.68 -4.08
N THR A 251 25.95 16.59 -3.32
CA THR A 251 26.55 17.11 -2.11
C THR A 251 26.23 16.13 -0.99
N PRO A 252 27.23 15.67 -0.21
CA PRO A 252 26.97 14.91 1.01
C PRO A 252 25.97 15.68 1.89
N PRO A 253 25.10 14.98 2.64
CA PRO A 253 24.33 15.62 3.70
C PRO A 253 25.28 16.46 4.59
N PRO A 254 24.90 17.70 4.97
CA PRO A 254 25.72 18.51 5.87
C PRO A 254 26.12 17.71 7.12
N ALA A 255 27.37 17.85 7.56
CA ALA A 255 27.85 17.20 8.77
C ALA A 255 26.96 17.59 9.96
N GLY A 256 26.10 16.68 10.41
CA GLY A 256 25.05 16.96 11.41
C GLY A 256 23.64 16.51 11.02
N SER A 257 23.42 16.02 9.78
CA SER A 257 22.14 15.39 9.41
C SER A 257 21.83 14.20 10.33
N PRO A 258 20.58 14.02 10.80
CA PRO A 258 20.21 12.89 11.65
C PRO A 258 20.60 11.58 10.95
N LYS A 259 21.46 10.79 11.59
CA LYS A 259 21.89 9.48 11.10
C LYS A 259 20.64 8.62 10.89
N LEU A 260 20.66 7.74 9.87
CA LEU A 260 19.55 6.82 9.66
C LEU A 260 19.27 6.06 10.98
N PRO A 261 18.00 5.99 11.43
CA PRO A 261 17.65 5.29 12.65
C PRO A 261 18.10 3.84 12.54
N THR A 262 18.71 3.33 13.61
CA THR A 262 19.12 1.94 13.68
C THR A 262 17.88 1.05 13.72
N MET A 263 18.02 -0.25 13.40
CA MET A 263 16.94 -1.22 13.55
C MET A 263 16.35 -1.18 14.97
N LEU A 264 17.19 -1.05 16.00
CA LEU A 264 16.79 -0.89 17.40
C LEU A 264 15.95 0.37 17.66
N ASP A 265 16.34 1.50 17.07
CA ASP A 265 15.58 2.76 17.19
C ASP A 265 14.21 2.64 16.53
N THR A 266 14.11 1.81 15.48
CA THR A 266 12.85 1.50 14.80
C THR A 266 11.95 0.60 15.63
N PHE A 267 12.51 -0.43 16.26
CA PHE A 267 11.74 -1.27 17.20
C PHE A 267 11.24 -0.45 18.39
N ARG A 268 12.07 0.44 18.95
CA ARG A 268 11.67 1.35 20.04
C ARG A 268 10.61 2.36 19.59
N PHE A 269 10.73 2.92 18.40
CA PHE A 269 9.73 3.83 17.83
C PHE A 269 8.40 3.10 17.56
N GLY A 270 8.43 1.90 16.98
CA GLY A 270 7.24 1.08 16.75
C GLY A 270 6.54 0.70 18.06
N TYR A 271 7.31 0.32 19.08
CA TYR A 271 6.79 0.05 20.42
C TYR A 271 6.11 1.30 21.00
N THR A 272 6.83 2.42 21.08
CA THR A 272 6.27 3.68 21.65
C THR A 272 5.04 4.19 20.91
N GLN A 273 4.95 4.02 19.58
CA GLN A 273 3.75 4.36 18.81
C GLN A 273 2.55 3.47 19.15
N LEU A 274 2.76 2.15 19.27
CA LEU A 274 1.70 1.22 19.70
C LEU A 274 1.19 1.55 21.11
N PHE A 275 2.10 1.89 22.04
CA PHE A 275 1.71 2.35 23.37
C PHE A 275 0.96 3.69 23.33
N LYS A 276 1.41 4.63 22.49
CA LYS A 276 0.76 5.92 22.34
C LYS A 276 -0.64 5.77 21.76
N SER A 277 -0.84 4.95 20.73
CA SER A 277 -2.16 4.67 20.16
C SER A 277 -3.05 3.92 21.16
N ALA A 278 -2.52 2.92 21.87
CA ALA A 278 -3.26 2.20 22.91
C ALA A 278 -3.66 3.12 24.07
N SER A 279 -2.79 4.04 24.49
CA SER A 279 -3.08 5.02 25.54
C SER A 279 -4.05 6.11 25.08
N ALA A 280 -3.99 6.52 23.80
CA ALA A 280 -4.94 7.47 23.22
C ALA A 280 -6.32 6.82 23.05
N GLU A 281 -6.37 5.56 22.65
CA GLU A 281 -7.59 4.76 22.58
C GLU A 281 -8.19 4.58 23.98
N ALA A 282 -7.37 4.24 24.99
CA ALA A 282 -7.80 4.16 26.38
C ALA A 282 -8.26 5.52 26.95
N ALA A 283 -7.61 6.63 26.60
CA ALA A 283 -8.03 7.97 27.00
C ALA A 283 -9.34 8.39 26.32
N SER A 284 -9.51 8.05 25.04
CA SER A 284 -10.77 8.27 24.32
C SER A 284 -11.91 7.42 24.90
N ALA A 285 -11.65 6.16 25.26
CA ALA A 285 -12.58 5.28 25.93
C ALA A 285 -12.93 5.74 27.36
N ALA A 286 -11.95 6.25 28.11
CA ALA A 286 -12.17 6.83 29.44
C ALA A 286 -12.98 8.15 29.38
N SER A 287 -12.71 9.00 28.38
CA SER A 287 -13.49 10.21 28.15
C SER A 287 -14.93 9.90 27.73
N ALA A 288 -15.14 8.87 26.89
CA ALA A 288 -16.46 8.37 26.54
C ALA A 288 -17.20 7.76 27.73
N ALA A 289 -16.50 7.05 28.63
CA ALA A 289 -17.07 6.49 29.86
C ALA A 289 -17.43 7.57 30.90
N SER A 290 -16.68 8.68 30.96
CA SER A 290 -16.99 9.81 31.87
C SER A 290 -18.25 10.59 31.49
N GLY A 291 -18.74 10.44 30.25
CA GLY A 291 -20.01 11.01 29.78
C GLY A 291 -21.25 10.22 30.20
N SER A 292 -21.10 8.99 30.71
CA SER A 292 -22.21 8.18 31.22
C SER A 292 -22.00 7.85 32.69
N GLY A 293 -22.68 8.59 33.56
CA GLY A 293 -23.10 8.10 34.88
C GLY A 293 -22.00 7.64 35.85
N SER A 294 -21.74 8.50 36.83
CA SER A 294 -21.15 8.14 38.13
C SER A 294 -21.53 6.74 38.62
N GLY A 295 -20.53 5.88 38.84
CA GLY A 295 -20.66 4.71 39.72
C GLY A 295 -20.01 3.43 39.20
N SER A 296 -18.69 3.29 39.36
CA SER A 296 -18.01 1.99 39.56
C SER A 296 -16.51 2.22 39.70
N GLY A 297 -15.94 1.83 40.84
CA GLY A 297 -14.52 1.95 41.16
C GLY A 297 -13.65 1.06 40.27
N VAL A 298 -13.24 1.56 39.11
CA VAL A 298 -12.18 0.96 38.30
C VAL A 298 -10.89 1.74 38.59
N ARG A 299 -9.92 1.09 39.23
CA ARG A 299 -8.60 1.67 39.47
C ARG A 299 -7.96 2.03 38.12
N PRO A 300 -7.41 3.25 37.95
CA PRO A 300 -6.63 3.58 36.76
C PRO A 300 -5.47 2.61 36.62
N TRP A 301 -5.33 1.99 35.45
CA TRP A 301 -4.18 1.15 35.15
C TRP A 301 -2.91 2.01 35.13
N VAL A 302 -1.91 1.63 35.94
CA VAL A 302 -0.59 2.29 36.01
C VAL A 302 0.38 1.50 35.14
N PRO A 303 1.06 2.14 34.16
CA PRO A 303 2.01 1.45 33.29
C PRO A 303 3.23 0.94 34.07
N PRO A 304 3.78 -0.24 33.72
CA PRO A 304 5.10 -0.65 34.20
C PRO A 304 6.19 0.27 33.63
N PRO A 305 7.28 0.53 34.38
CA PRO A 305 8.36 1.40 33.91
C PRO A 305 8.98 0.84 32.64
N ALA A 306 9.33 1.73 31.71
CA ALA A 306 10.03 1.37 30.48
C ALA A 306 11.31 0.58 30.82
N PRO A 307 11.64 -0.48 30.05
CA PRO A 307 12.86 -1.24 30.31
C PRO A 307 14.07 -0.32 30.09
N THR A 308 14.71 0.06 31.20
CA THR A 308 15.99 0.76 31.17
C THR A 308 17.08 -0.19 30.69
N ALA A 309 18.17 0.35 30.14
CA ALA A 309 19.16 -0.34 29.32
C ALA A 309 19.95 -1.50 29.98
N SER A 310 19.55 -2.01 31.14
CA SER A 310 20.22 -3.07 31.89
C SER A 310 19.46 -4.39 32.01
N THR A 311 18.26 -4.55 31.42
CA THR A 311 17.50 -5.81 31.55
C THR A 311 17.77 -6.76 30.38
N GLY A 312 18.44 -7.88 30.66
CA GLY A 312 18.76 -8.93 29.68
C GLY A 312 17.53 -9.66 29.12
N PRO A 313 17.67 -10.37 27.99
CA PRO A 313 16.56 -10.95 27.21
C PRO A 313 15.73 -12.01 27.95
N ALA A 314 16.28 -12.63 29.00
CA ALA A 314 15.60 -13.70 29.74
C ALA A 314 14.51 -13.21 30.71
N THR A 315 14.56 -11.95 31.17
CA THR A 315 13.58 -11.42 32.13
C THR A 315 12.31 -10.92 31.44
N VAL A 316 12.40 -10.50 30.17
CA VAL A 316 11.27 -10.00 29.36
C VAL A 316 10.19 -11.06 29.16
N PHE A 317 10.58 -12.34 29.07
CA PHE A 317 9.62 -13.45 28.91
C PHE A 317 8.88 -13.80 30.21
N LYS A 318 9.40 -13.41 31.38
CA LYS A 318 8.85 -13.80 32.69
C LYS A 318 7.85 -12.79 33.25
N THR A 319 7.77 -11.58 32.69
CA THR A 319 6.86 -10.50 33.12
C THR A 319 5.61 -10.37 32.25
N LEU A 320 5.41 -11.28 31.29
CA LEU A 320 4.14 -11.41 30.56
C LEU A 320 3.10 -12.03 31.51
N ALA A 321 2.34 -11.18 32.21
CA ALA A 321 1.07 -11.62 32.78
C ALA A 321 0.21 -12.21 31.65
N PRO A 322 -0.48 -13.34 31.86
CA PRO A 322 -1.28 -13.96 30.82
C PRO A 322 -2.39 -12.99 30.38
N THR A 323 -2.32 -12.51 29.16
CA THR A 323 -3.44 -11.83 28.49
C THR A 323 -4.66 -12.77 28.49
N PRO A 324 -5.85 -12.32 28.94
CA PRO A 324 -7.05 -13.14 28.86
C PRO A 324 -7.35 -13.46 27.39
N ARG A 325 -7.80 -14.69 27.11
CA ARG A 325 -8.08 -15.13 25.75
C ARG A 325 -9.25 -14.33 25.19
N ALA A 326 -9.27 -14.07 23.89
CA ALA A 326 -10.34 -13.32 23.21
C ALA A 326 -11.75 -13.92 23.47
N SER A 327 -11.85 -15.21 23.76
CA SER A 327 -13.08 -15.89 24.19
C SER A 327 -13.63 -15.33 25.51
N ASP A 328 -12.76 -14.97 26.44
CA ASP A 328 -13.12 -14.55 27.79
C ASP A 328 -13.60 -13.09 27.78
N LEU A 329 -13.03 -12.28 26.89
CA LEU A 329 -13.50 -10.91 26.62
C LEU A 329 -14.88 -10.90 25.97
N MET A 330 -15.12 -11.78 25.00
CA MET A 330 -16.43 -11.93 24.36
C MET A 330 -17.49 -12.42 25.36
N ALA A 331 -17.16 -13.35 26.25
CA ALA A 331 -18.06 -13.85 27.29
C ALA A 331 -18.41 -12.76 28.32
N GLN A 332 -17.43 -11.94 28.74
CA GLN A 332 -17.68 -10.80 29.63
C GLN A 332 -18.56 -9.74 28.97
N GLN A 333 -18.38 -9.48 27.68
CA GLN A 333 -19.17 -8.50 26.95
C GLN A 333 -20.62 -8.96 26.74
N ALA A 334 -20.84 -10.25 26.50
CA ALA A 334 -22.17 -10.85 26.43
C ALA A 334 -22.91 -10.81 27.79
N GLN A 335 -22.20 -11.10 28.89
CA GLN A 335 -22.79 -11.01 30.24
C GLN A 335 -23.11 -9.57 30.64
N ALA A 336 -22.28 -8.59 30.25
CA ALA A 336 -22.56 -7.17 30.47
C ALA A 336 -23.82 -6.70 29.72
N GLN A 337 -23.99 -7.14 28.46
CA GLN A 337 -25.19 -6.83 27.67
C GLN A 337 -26.46 -7.49 28.24
N ALA A 338 -26.36 -8.71 28.77
CA ALA A 338 -27.47 -9.38 29.43
C ALA A 338 -27.92 -8.64 30.71
N ARG A 339 -26.97 -8.15 31.52
CA ARG A 339 -27.26 -7.36 32.73
C ARG A 339 -27.90 -6.00 32.41
N ALA A 340 -27.47 -5.33 31.35
CA ALA A 340 -28.07 -4.07 30.89
C ALA A 340 -29.52 -4.25 30.40
N ARG A 341 -29.83 -5.37 29.75
CA ARG A 341 -31.23 -5.70 29.35
C ARG A 341 -32.11 -6.02 30.56
N ALA A 342 -31.56 -6.69 31.58
CA ALA A 342 -32.30 -6.99 32.81
C ALA A 342 -32.63 -5.72 33.62
N SER A 343 -31.75 -4.71 33.64
CA SER A 343 -32.05 -3.43 34.31
C SER A 343 -33.08 -2.60 33.54
N SER A 344 -33.08 -2.65 32.21
CA SER A 344 -34.06 -1.96 31.36
C SER A 344 -35.49 -2.46 31.58
N ASN A 345 -35.70 -3.76 31.76
CA ASN A 345 -37.04 -4.33 31.96
C ASN A 345 -37.64 -4.01 33.33
N ASN A 346 -36.79 -3.76 34.34
CA ASN A 346 -37.27 -3.46 35.70
C ASN A 346 -37.75 -2.00 35.83
N SER A 347 -37.30 -1.10 34.94
CA SER A 347 -37.74 0.30 34.89
C SER A 347 -39.08 0.51 34.18
N SER A 348 -39.53 -0.44 33.37
CA SER A 348 -40.82 -0.38 32.65
C SER A 348 -42.00 -0.94 33.46
N ALA A 349 -41.73 -1.67 34.54
CA ALA A 349 -42.77 -2.25 35.41
C ALA A 349 -43.27 -1.26 36.48
N SER A 350 -42.46 -0.26 36.86
CA SER A 350 -42.80 0.73 37.89
C SER A 350 -43.62 1.92 37.37
N SER A 351 -43.72 2.14 36.06
CA SER A 351 -44.51 3.24 35.47
C SER A 351 -45.95 2.87 35.10
N LEU A 352 -46.40 1.65 35.40
CA LEU A 352 -47.71 1.12 34.99
C LEU A 352 -48.77 1.08 36.11
N PHE A 353 -48.49 1.64 37.30
CA PHE A 353 -49.39 1.57 38.47
C PHE A 353 -49.94 2.90 39.00
N GLU A 354 -49.64 4.05 38.37
CA GLU A 354 -49.95 5.37 38.96
C GLU A 354 -51.06 6.19 38.30
N ASP A 355 -51.87 5.66 37.36
CA ASP A 355 -53.02 6.41 36.83
C ASP A 355 -54.21 5.51 36.47
N ALA A 356 -55.10 5.29 37.44
CA ALA A 356 -56.38 4.61 37.23
C ALA A 356 -57.50 5.21 38.10
N ALA A 357 -58.35 6.08 37.53
CA ALA A 357 -59.75 6.36 37.92
C ALA A 357 -60.43 7.36 36.93
N PRO A 358 -61.77 7.35 36.72
CA PRO A 358 -62.35 7.12 35.39
C PRO A 358 -63.25 8.22 34.76
N ALA A 359 -63.60 7.98 33.49
CA ALA A 359 -64.29 8.82 32.49
C ALA A 359 -65.77 9.22 32.76
N PRO A 360 -66.35 10.09 31.88
CA PRO A 360 -67.58 9.66 31.18
C PRO A 360 -67.72 10.02 29.67
N ALA A 361 -68.16 9.00 28.92
CA ALA A 361 -69.10 8.87 27.78
C ALA A 361 -68.97 9.67 26.43
N PRO A 362 -69.28 9.02 25.26
CA PRO A 362 -69.02 9.54 23.91
C PRO A 362 -70.24 10.19 23.21
N ARG A 363 -69.99 11.04 22.18
CA ARG A 363 -71.03 11.63 21.29
C ARG A 363 -71.01 11.06 19.85
N PRO A 364 -72.16 10.98 19.16
CA PRO A 364 -72.37 10.22 17.90
C PRO A 364 -72.13 11.02 16.60
N PRO A 365 -72.07 10.35 15.42
CA PRO A 365 -71.85 10.97 14.11
C PRO A 365 -73.15 11.45 13.44
N LYS A 366 -73.08 12.54 12.65
CA LYS A 366 -74.22 13.10 11.90
C LYS A 366 -74.05 12.96 10.37
N ASN A 367 -75.01 12.22 9.81
CA ASN A 367 -75.76 12.45 8.55
C ASN A 367 -75.15 12.07 7.18
N ALA A 368 -75.70 11.00 6.61
CA ALA A 368 -75.98 10.78 5.17
C ALA A 368 -77.46 11.20 4.86
N PRO A 369 -78.15 10.90 3.71
CA PRO A 369 -77.79 10.24 2.44
C PRO A 369 -78.52 10.77 1.14
N ALA A 370 -78.40 10.00 0.03
CA ALA A 370 -79.34 9.76 -1.10
C ALA A 370 -79.31 10.71 -2.34
N LYS A 371 -79.42 10.31 -3.63
CA LYS A 371 -79.67 9.04 -4.38
C LYS A 371 -79.39 9.29 -5.91
N PRO A 372 -79.53 8.29 -6.83
CA PRO A 372 -78.78 8.15 -8.10
C PRO A 372 -79.62 8.23 -9.41
N LYS A 373 -78.97 8.30 -10.59
CA LYS A 373 -79.13 7.42 -11.79
C LYS A 373 -78.72 8.06 -13.13
N ALA A 374 -77.99 7.25 -13.90
CA ALA A 374 -77.73 7.18 -15.34
C ALA A 374 -78.56 8.04 -16.35
N LYS A 375 -77.89 8.51 -17.41
CA LYS A 375 -78.27 8.30 -18.83
C LYS A 375 -77.17 8.72 -19.81
N ALA A 376 -77.01 7.90 -20.86
CA ALA A 376 -76.13 8.09 -22.01
C ALA A 376 -76.68 9.09 -23.03
N ALA A 377 -75.81 9.78 -23.79
CA ALA A 377 -76.06 10.18 -25.18
C ALA A 377 -74.79 10.64 -25.90
N LYS A 378 -74.78 10.35 -27.20
CA LYS A 378 -73.73 10.38 -28.22
C LYS A 378 -73.91 11.62 -29.12
N LYS A 379 -72.83 12.27 -29.59
CA LYS A 379 -72.62 12.91 -30.94
C LYS A 379 -71.50 13.97 -30.85
N SER A 380 -70.37 13.91 -31.57
CA SER A 380 -70.10 14.04 -33.03
C SER A 380 -70.00 15.48 -33.56
N LYS A 381 -68.91 15.73 -34.33
CA LYS A 381 -68.53 16.88 -35.20
C LYS A 381 -67.84 18.05 -34.48
N GLY A 382 -66.73 18.64 -34.95
CA GLY A 382 -65.98 18.51 -36.22
C GLY A 382 -65.60 19.90 -36.76
N SER A 383 -64.38 20.03 -37.30
CA SER A 383 -63.79 21.17 -38.05
C SER A 383 -63.45 22.44 -37.24
N ARG A 384 -62.33 23.11 -37.48
CA ARG A 384 -61.48 23.20 -38.68
C ARG A 384 -60.00 23.32 -38.31
#